data_AF-A0A367IQC0-F1
#
_entry.id   AF-A0A367IQC0-F1
#
_cell.length_a   1.000
_cell.length_b   1.000
_cell.length_c   1.000
_cell.angle_alpha   90.00
_cell.angle_beta   90.00
_cell.angle_gamma   90.00
#
_symmetry.space_group_name_H-M   'P 1'
#
loop_
_entity.id
_entity.type
_entity.pdbx_description
1 polymer ?
#
loop_
_entity_poly.entity_id
_entity_poly.type
_entity_poly.pdbx_seq_one_letter_code
_entity_poly.pdbx_strand_id
1 'polypeptide(L)'
;MNVLIYNGNGTSINSVKHTYNTLKSLLGHAYDVMKVDALTLRNEPWEETCSLLVIPGGRDTPYCEELNHQKIKSYVQGGGNYLGLCAGAYYASREIEFELGTPLAIQGPRPLGFFPGLCHGTVYPGFVYNSEKGARSVSILAGTKEIKTYYNGGGYFTGAAADKVICVYQDNNQPAGVLCHVQKGRALLFGVHPEYDIRDVDLSENENAQTISKELAASLSDCRKLLSDSLAQLGLKVGESDLPRLTPIYLSAVKREVSDAIKANMLKEADDQNILKDSNDQFLIQEEDNLEDSIKTLSIDKPLLKIICTDKAHTPFFNTRKYYESLLQRRSQEWGGGAWYHMGNAMLYSEVITSTQTVLD
;
A
#
# COMPACT_ATOMS: atom_id res chain seq x y z
N MET A 1 -19.23 -2.63 4.51
CA MET A 1 -18.58 -2.29 5.79
C MET A 1 -17.23 -1.69 5.45
N ASN A 2 -16.89 -0.57 6.08
CA ASN A 2 -15.90 0.35 5.56
C ASN A 2 -14.67 0.40 6.48
N VAL A 3 -13.48 0.44 5.90
CA VAL A 3 -12.26 0.85 6.58
C VAL A 3 -11.91 2.24 6.10
N LEU A 4 -11.94 3.21 7.02
CA LEU A 4 -11.73 4.61 6.72
C LEU A 4 -10.32 5.01 7.11
N ILE A 5 -9.52 5.45 6.13
CA ILE A 5 -8.17 5.95 6.32
C ILE A 5 -8.21 7.46 6.23
N TYR A 6 -7.84 8.15 7.31
CA TYR A 6 -7.71 9.60 7.26
C TYR A 6 -6.59 10.00 6.28
N ASN A 7 -6.94 10.90 5.35
CA ASN A 7 -6.08 11.44 4.31
C ASN A 7 -6.30 12.95 4.24
N GLY A 8 -5.89 13.64 5.29
CA GLY A 8 -5.98 15.09 5.40
C GLY A 8 -4.72 15.70 6.00
N ASN A 9 -4.83 16.95 6.46
CA ASN A 9 -3.70 17.66 7.03
C ASN A 9 -3.09 16.88 8.21
N GLY A 10 -1.77 16.96 8.32
CA GLY A 10 -0.95 16.20 9.26
C GLY A 10 -0.45 14.88 8.70
N THR A 11 -1.16 14.22 7.77
CA THR A 11 -0.72 12.91 7.25
C THR A 11 0.47 13.04 6.31
N SER A 12 1.36 12.04 6.31
CA SER A 12 2.36 11.86 5.25
C SER A 12 1.75 11.11 4.07
N ILE A 13 1.99 11.59 2.85
CA ILE A 13 1.52 10.96 1.61
C ILE A 13 1.99 9.49 1.54
N ASN A 14 3.25 9.24 1.90
CA ASN A 14 3.82 7.89 1.92
C ASN A 14 3.12 7.01 2.96
N SER A 15 2.89 7.52 4.19
CA SER A 15 2.18 6.75 5.22
C SER A 15 0.77 6.38 4.77
N VAL A 16 0.03 7.29 4.13
CA VAL A 16 -1.31 6.99 3.59
C VAL A 16 -1.24 5.96 2.47
N LYS A 17 -0.28 6.07 1.54
CA LYS A 17 -0.06 5.12 0.42
C LYS A 17 0.17 3.70 0.96
N HIS A 18 1.14 3.53 1.87
CA HIS A 18 1.46 2.23 2.43
C HIS A 18 0.32 1.66 3.29
N THR A 19 -0.33 2.49 4.11
CA THR A 19 -1.50 2.07 4.89
C THR A 19 -2.60 1.55 3.98
N TYR A 20 -2.94 2.29 2.92
CA TYR A 20 -3.98 1.90 1.97
C TYR A 20 -3.64 0.58 1.26
N ASN A 21 -2.46 0.47 0.65
CA ASN A 21 -2.05 -0.72 -0.09
C ASN A 21 -2.03 -1.97 0.79
N THR A 22 -1.51 -1.81 2.01
CA THR A 22 -1.42 -2.90 2.98
C THR A 22 -2.77 -3.38 3.44
N LEU A 23 -3.65 -2.46 3.85
CA LEU A 23 -4.97 -2.84 4.34
C LEU A 23 -5.81 -3.44 3.21
N LYS A 24 -5.70 -2.92 1.98
CA LYS A 24 -6.37 -3.52 0.81
C LYS A 24 -5.91 -4.97 0.57
N SER A 25 -4.62 -5.24 0.72
CA SER A 25 -4.05 -6.59 0.59
C SER A 25 -4.50 -7.53 1.72
N LEU A 26 -4.50 -7.06 2.97
CA LEU A 26 -4.81 -7.90 4.14
C LEU A 26 -6.31 -8.13 4.36
N LEU A 27 -7.15 -7.16 4.01
CA LEU A 27 -8.60 -7.22 4.24
C LEU A 27 -9.37 -7.71 3.02
N GLY A 28 -8.72 -7.73 1.86
CA GLY A 28 -9.26 -8.17 0.58
C GLY A 28 -10.65 -7.62 0.28
N HIS A 29 -11.56 -8.50 -0.12
CA HIS A 29 -12.93 -8.12 -0.49
C HIS A 29 -13.90 -8.00 0.69
N ALA A 30 -13.45 -8.27 1.93
CA ALA A 30 -14.34 -8.25 3.09
C ALA A 30 -14.75 -6.81 3.50
N TYR A 31 -13.94 -5.82 3.12
CA TYR A 31 -14.13 -4.43 3.47
C TYR A 31 -13.82 -3.51 2.29
N ASP A 32 -14.53 -2.38 2.22
CA ASP A 32 -14.17 -1.30 1.31
C ASP A 32 -13.18 -0.35 2.03
N VAL A 33 -11.96 -0.25 1.50
CA VAL A 33 -10.90 0.58 2.07
C VAL A 33 -10.94 1.94 1.39
N MET A 34 -11.33 2.97 2.13
CA MET A 34 -11.56 4.32 1.60
C MET A 34 -10.67 5.35 2.28
N LYS A 35 -10.18 6.32 1.51
CA LYS A 35 -9.51 7.50 2.04
C LYS A 35 -10.55 8.59 2.30
N VAL A 36 -10.51 9.21 3.47
CA VAL A 36 -11.46 10.26 3.88
C VAL A 36 -10.74 11.47 4.44
N ASP A 37 -11.28 12.65 4.23
CA ASP A 37 -10.72 13.90 4.73
C ASP A 37 -11.31 14.31 6.09
N ALA A 38 -10.86 15.45 6.62
CA ALA A 38 -11.33 15.97 7.91
C ALA A 38 -12.81 16.37 7.85
N LEU A 39 -13.28 16.91 6.72
CA LEU A 39 -14.68 17.33 6.56
C LEU A 39 -15.62 16.13 6.63
N THR A 40 -15.27 15.04 5.96
CA THR A 40 -16.01 13.77 6.00
C THR A 40 -16.07 13.25 7.43
N LEU A 41 -14.93 13.19 8.13
CA LEU A 41 -14.90 12.69 9.51
C LEU A 41 -15.65 13.60 10.50
N ARG A 42 -15.76 14.91 10.24
CA ARG A 42 -16.54 15.83 11.07
C ARG A 42 -18.04 15.71 10.82
N ASN A 43 -18.44 15.74 9.54
CA ASN A 43 -19.81 16.09 9.17
C ASN A 43 -20.65 14.90 8.73
N GLU A 44 -20.06 13.89 8.09
CA GLU A 44 -20.80 12.77 7.51
C GLU A 44 -21.11 11.67 8.54
N PRO A 45 -22.21 10.90 8.40
CA PRO A 45 -22.61 9.84 9.33
C PRO A 45 -21.85 8.52 9.07
N TRP A 46 -20.55 8.51 9.27
CA TRP A 46 -19.68 7.39 8.91
C TRP A 46 -19.65 6.28 9.97
N GLU A 47 -19.96 6.57 11.24
CA GLU A 47 -19.75 5.67 12.39
C GLU A 47 -20.47 4.33 12.25
N GLU A 48 -21.70 4.33 11.71
CA GLU A 48 -22.54 3.13 11.62
C GLU A 48 -22.04 2.13 10.56
N THR A 49 -21.31 2.61 9.55
CA THR A 49 -20.80 1.77 8.46
C THR A 49 -19.30 1.48 8.58
N CYS A 50 -18.63 2.15 9.52
CA CYS A 50 -17.20 2.02 9.76
C CYS A 50 -16.89 0.82 10.66
N SER A 51 -16.04 -0.08 10.15
CA SER A 51 -15.50 -1.21 10.92
C SER A 51 -14.14 -0.91 11.53
N LEU A 52 -13.40 0.03 10.94
CA LEU A 52 -12.08 0.44 11.40
C LEU A 52 -11.80 1.87 10.92
N LEU A 53 -11.52 2.77 11.87
CA LEU A 53 -10.95 4.09 11.58
C LEU A 53 -9.44 4.02 11.73
N VAL A 54 -8.72 4.44 10.70
CA VAL A 54 -7.25 4.42 10.65
C VAL A 54 -6.72 5.84 10.57
N ILE A 55 -5.83 6.20 11.50
CA ILE A 55 -5.08 7.47 11.48
C ILE A 55 -3.60 7.14 11.20
N PRO A 56 -3.10 7.44 9.99
CA PRO A 56 -1.72 7.14 9.60
C PRO A 56 -0.65 8.02 10.27
N GLY A 57 0.60 7.69 9.97
CA GLY A 57 1.78 8.48 10.32
C GLY A 57 1.80 9.88 9.68
N GLY A 58 2.60 10.77 10.27
CA GLY A 58 2.64 12.18 9.92
C GLY A 58 2.97 13.09 11.11
N ARG A 59 2.19 14.16 11.30
CA ARG A 59 2.23 15.08 12.43
C ARG A 59 0.86 15.08 13.10
N ASP A 60 0.85 14.93 14.42
CA ASP A 60 -0.38 14.77 15.17
C ASP A 60 -1.05 16.09 15.57
N THR A 61 -0.29 17.21 15.62
CA THR A 61 -0.85 18.54 15.91
C THR A 61 -1.99 18.92 14.94
N PRO A 62 -1.85 18.79 13.61
CA PRO A 62 -2.99 19.01 12.71
C PRO A 62 -4.18 18.10 12.95
N TYR A 63 -3.98 16.86 13.41
CA TYR A 63 -5.09 15.97 13.77
C TYR A 63 -5.87 16.53 14.96
N CYS A 64 -5.17 17.14 15.92
CA CYS A 64 -5.76 17.81 17.07
C CYS A 64 -6.50 19.10 16.69
N GLU A 65 -6.05 19.79 15.65
CA GLU A 65 -6.70 21.02 15.17
C GLU A 65 -7.94 20.71 14.31
N GLU A 66 -7.88 19.62 13.55
CA GLU A 66 -8.84 19.37 12.48
C GLU A 66 -9.82 18.22 12.72
N LEU A 67 -9.59 17.28 13.63
CA LEU A 67 -10.54 16.15 13.76
C LEU A 67 -11.60 16.41 14.82
N ASN A 68 -12.81 15.90 14.62
CA ASN A 68 -13.83 15.90 15.67
C ASN A 68 -13.54 14.79 16.68
N HIS A 69 -12.74 15.11 17.72
CA HIS A 69 -12.30 14.13 18.71
C HIS A 69 -13.47 13.48 19.46
N GLN A 70 -14.54 14.23 19.73
CA GLN A 70 -15.69 13.70 20.46
C GLN A 70 -16.43 12.65 19.64
N LYS A 71 -16.55 12.87 18.33
CA LYS A 71 -17.16 11.91 17.40
C LYS A 71 -16.33 10.62 17.30
N ILE A 72 -15.02 10.76 17.11
CA ILE A 72 -14.08 9.63 17.09
C ILE A 72 -14.10 8.85 18.42
N LYS A 73 -14.07 9.55 19.56
CA LYS A 73 -14.20 8.94 20.89
C LYS A 73 -15.49 8.17 21.04
N SER A 74 -16.61 8.77 20.65
CA SER A 74 -17.94 8.15 20.79
C SER A 74 -18.05 6.89 19.92
N TYR A 75 -17.51 6.92 18.70
CA TYR A 75 -17.42 5.74 17.83
C TYR A 75 -16.66 4.59 18.51
N VAL A 76 -15.44 4.83 18.99
CA VAL A 76 -14.64 3.77 19.63
C VAL A 76 -15.30 3.31 20.93
N GLN A 77 -15.73 4.23 21.80
CA GLN A 77 -16.40 3.89 23.06
C GLN A 77 -17.70 3.08 22.84
N GLY A 78 -18.40 3.35 21.73
CA GLY A 78 -19.61 2.66 21.30
C GLY A 78 -19.40 1.24 20.77
N GLY A 79 -18.17 0.82 20.50
CA GLY A 79 -17.85 -0.51 19.95
C GLY A 79 -16.98 -0.48 18.70
N GLY A 80 -16.66 0.69 18.17
CA GLY A 80 -15.81 0.86 17.00
C GLY A 80 -14.35 0.49 17.24
N ASN A 81 -13.64 0.20 16.15
CA ASN A 81 -12.20 -0.08 16.17
C ASN A 81 -11.39 1.10 15.63
N TYR A 82 -10.24 1.36 16.26
CA TYR A 82 -9.27 2.36 15.86
C TYR A 82 -7.89 1.74 15.60
N LEU A 83 -7.22 2.16 14.53
CA LEU A 83 -5.80 1.88 14.27
C LEU A 83 -5.01 3.18 14.17
N GLY A 84 -4.04 3.37 15.06
CA GLY A 84 -3.13 4.51 15.06
C GLY A 84 -1.71 4.09 14.73
N LEU A 85 -1.11 4.73 13.72
CA LEU A 85 0.26 4.43 13.27
C LEU A 85 1.12 5.68 13.46
N CYS A 86 2.24 5.57 14.19
CA CYS A 86 3.15 6.68 14.49
C CYS A 86 2.40 7.92 15.02
N ALA A 87 2.25 9.00 14.24
CA ALA A 87 1.44 10.17 14.60
C ALA A 87 0.01 9.83 15.03
N GLY A 88 -0.62 8.85 14.40
CA GLY A 88 -1.95 8.38 14.81
C GLY A 88 -1.95 7.67 16.17
N ALA A 89 -0.81 7.09 16.59
CA ALA A 89 -0.65 6.52 17.92
C ALA A 89 -0.37 7.60 18.98
N TYR A 90 0.44 8.61 18.65
CA TYR A 90 0.60 9.81 19.50
C TYR A 90 -0.74 10.49 19.74
N TYR A 91 -1.50 10.77 18.67
CA TYR A 91 -2.84 11.37 18.74
C TYR A 91 -3.85 10.57 19.59
N ALA A 92 -3.73 9.24 19.61
CA ALA A 92 -4.58 8.35 20.38
C ALA A 92 -4.14 8.15 21.84
N SER A 93 -2.98 8.65 22.23
CA SER A 93 -2.48 8.56 23.60
C SER A 93 -3.08 9.64 24.48
N ARG A 94 -2.92 9.55 25.81
CA ARG A 94 -3.39 10.60 26.73
C ARG A 94 -2.43 11.77 26.75
N GLU A 95 -1.14 11.45 26.78
CA GLU A 95 -0.03 12.40 26.81
C GLU A 95 1.02 11.98 25.80
N ILE A 96 1.75 12.95 25.26
CA ILE A 96 2.89 12.69 24.39
C ILE A 96 4.10 13.51 24.81
N GLU A 97 5.26 12.94 24.48
CA GLU A 97 6.55 13.61 24.47
C GLU A 97 7.21 13.24 23.15
N PHE A 98 7.56 14.23 22.35
CA PHE A 98 8.20 14.05 21.05
C PHE A 98 9.43 14.94 20.99
N GLU A 99 10.61 14.37 20.74
CA GLU A 99 11.87 15.10 20.54
C GLU A 99 12.18 16.13 21.65
N LEU A 100 11.95 15.76 22.92
CA LEU A 100 12.23 16.65 24.05
C LEU A 100 13.67 17.16 24.05
N GLY A 101 13.84 18.46 24.29
CA GLY A 101 15.16 19.10 24.30
C GLY A 101 15.70 19.48 22.91
N THR A 102 14.94 19.24 21.84
CA THR A 102 15.29 19.71 20.48
C THR A 102 14.32 20.81 20.02
N PRO A 103 14.63 21.53 18.92
CA PRO A 103 13.68 22.48 18.31
C PRO A 103 12.37 21.83 17.81
N LEU A 104 12.31 20.51 17.72
CA LEU A 104 11.13 19.75 17.31
C LEU A 104 10.24 19.35 18.49
N ALA A 105 10.60 19.75 19.71
CA ALA A 105 9.95 19.31 20.94
C ALA A 105 8.44 19.57 20.92
N ILE A 106 7.65 18.52 21.16
CA ILE A 106 6.21 18.62 21.40
C ILE A 106 5.89 17.83 22.67
N GLN A 107 5.25 18.48 23.62
CA GLN A 107 4.78 17.86 24.85
C GLN A 107 3.35 18.29 25.11
N GLY A 108 2.52 17.36 25.58
CA GLY A 108 1.23 17.72 26.13
C GLY A 108 0.15 16.67 25.96
N PRO A 109 -1.07 17.00 26.40
CA PRO A 109 -2.19 16.09 26.32
C PRO A 109 -2.64 15.89 24.87
N ARG A 110 -3.31 14.77 24.62
CA ARG A 110 -3.99 14.48 23.36
C ARG A 110 -5.46 14.13 23.60
N PRO A 111 -6.34 14.54 22.68
CA PRO A 111 -7.76 14.61 22.97
C PRO A 111 -8.46 13.25 22.96
N LEU A 112 -7.84 12.19 22.43
CA LEU A 112 -8.45 10.85 22.37
C LEU A 112 -8.22 10.03 23.65
N GLY A 113 -6.98 9.93 24.13
CA GLY A 113 -6.66 9.23 25.39
C GLY A 113 -7.06 7.76 25.42
N PHE A 114 -7.06 7.07 24.27
CA PHE A 114 -7.35 5.64 24.19
C PHE A 114 -6.28 4.80 24.86
N PHE A 115 -5.01 5.16 24.65
CA PHE A 115 -3.95 4.73 25.55
C PHE A 115 -3.87 5.70 26.73
N PRO A 116 -4.05 5.23 27.98
CA PRO A 116 -4.17 6.12 29.14
C PRO A 116 -2.82 6.67 29.62
N GLY A 117 -1.70 6.27 29.01
CA GLY A 117 -0.36 6.69 29.41
C GLY A 117 0.29 7.66 28.43
N LEU A 118 1.61 7.78 28.59
CA LEU A 118 2.50 8.59 27.77
C LEU A 118 3.00 7.80 26.56
N CYS A 119 2.84 8.34 25.35
CA CYS A 119 3.63 7.91 24.19
C CYS A 119 4.88 8.79 24.10
N HIS A 120 6.04 8.20 24.38
CA HIS A 120 7.31 8.91 24.41
C HIS A 120 8.11 8.59 23.14
N GLY A 121 8.56 9.62 22.46
CA GLY A 121 9.46 9.50 21.34
C GLY A 121 10.27 10.77 21.05
N THR A 122 11.06 10.77 19.98
CA THR A 122 11.29 9.59 19.16
C THR A 122 12.12 8.54 19.93
N VAL A 123 11.97 7.26 19.60
CA VAL A 123 12.71 6.19 20.29
C VAL A 123 14.21 6.25 19.98
N TYR A 124 14.54 6.68 18.76
CA TYR A 124 15.91 6.77 18.27
C TYR A 124 16.18 8.16 17.65
N PRO A 125 17.35 8.76 17.90
CA PRO A 125 17.66 10.12 17.44
C PRO A 125 17.85 10.21 15.93
N GLY A 126 17.86 11.44 15.40
CA GLY A 126 18.15 11.73 13.99
C GLY A 126 16.92 11.83 13.10
N PHE A 127 15.73 11.96 13.68
CA PHE A 127 14.51 12.24 12.93
C PHE A 127 14.60 13.58 12.17
N VAL A 128 14.14 13.59 10.92
CA VAL A 128 14.08 14.78 10.07
C VAL A 128 12.72 14.82 9.39
N TYR A 129 11.98 15.92 9.56
CA TYR A 129 10.70 16.09 8.90
C TYR A 129 10.83 16.05 7.38
N ASN A 130 9.86 15.40 6.72
CA ASN A 130 9.77 15.27 5.26
C ASN A 130 11.02 14.65 4.61
N SER A 131 11.71 13.77 5.33
CA SER A 131 12.90 13.09 4.84
C SER A 131 13.02 11.69 5.45
N GLU A 132 13.73 10.83 4.74
CA GLU A 132 14.05 9.47 5.18
C GLU A 132 15.42 9.36 5.84
N LYS A 133 16.13 10.47 6.09
CA LYS A 133 17.45 10.49 6.75
C LYS A 133 17.45 9.80 8.12
N GLY A 134 16.37 9.97 8.88
CA GLY A 134 16.19 9.36 10.20
C GLY A 134 15.63 7.95 10.18
N ALA A 135 15.29 7.42 9.00
CA ALA A 135 14.67 6.11 8.87
C ALA A 135 15.62 4.98 9.26
N ARG A 136 15.06 3.92 9.85
CA ARG A 136 15.80 2.76 10.35
C ARG A 136 15.03 1.47 10.11
N SER A 137 15.79 0.37 10.02
CA SER A 137 15.29 -0.96 10.28
C SER A 137 15.49 -1.25 11.78
N VAL A 138 14.41 -1.48 12.51
CA VAL A 138 14.47 -1.72 13.97
C VAL A 138 13.91 -3.10 14.28
N SER A 139 14.51 -3.78 15.26
CA SER A 139 14.01 -5.07 15.73
C SER A 139 12.92 -4.89 16.78
N ILE A 140 11.77 -5.51 16.55
CA ILE A 140 10.71 -5.67 17.54
C ILE A 140 10.50 -7.15 17.87
N LEU A 141 10.06 -7.42 19.09
CA LEU A 141 9.66 -8.75 19.54
C LEU A 141 8.13 -8.79 19.65
N ALA A 142 7.49 -9.63 18.83
CA ALA A 142 6.07 -9.97 18.92
C ALA A 142 5.94 -11.40 19.45
N GLY A 143 5.60 -11.55 20.73
CA GLY A 143 5.75 -12.81 21.43
C GLY A 143 7.23 -13.25 21.47
N THR A 144 7.55 -14.40 20.88
CA THR A 144 8.94 -14.89 20.76
C THR A 144 9.58 -14.62 19.40
N LYS A 145 8.83 -14.00 18.47
CA LYS A 145 9.28 -13.76 17.10
C LYS A 145 9.93 -12.38 17.00
N GLU A 146 11.19 -12.36 16.58
CA GLU A 146 11.87 -11.14 16.16
C GLU A 146 11.43 -10.76 14.74
N ILE A 147 11.10 -9.48 14.56
CA ILE A 147 10.63 -8.89 13.31
C ILE A 147 11.38 -7.58 13.10
N LYS A 148 11.96 -7.38 11.90
CA LYS A 148 12.52 -6.09 11.47
C LYS A 148 11.41 -5.24 10.85
N THR A 149 11.16 -4.07 11.41
CA THR A 149 10.13 -3.14 10.93
C THR A 149 10.72 -1.78 10.57
N TYR A 150 10.11 -1.12 9.59
CA TYR A 150 10.46 0.25 9.26
C TYR A 150 10.10 1.16 10.45
N TYR A 151 10.97 2.12 10.71
CA TYR A 151 10.83 3.13 11.75
C TYR A 151 11.28 4.49 11.23
N ASN A 152 10.46 5.52 11.45
CA ASN A 152 10.86 6.91 11.26
C ASN A 152 10.00 7.81 12.19
N GLY A 153 10.60 8.34 13.25
CA GLY A 153 9.92 9.25 14.20
C GLY A 153 8.93 8.60 15.18
N GLY A 154 8.91 7.28 15.27
CA GLY A 154 8.03 6.52 16.16
C GLY A 154 8.32 6.68 17.65
N GLY A 155 7.33 6.37 18.50
CA GLY A 155 7.44 6.40 19.96
C GLY A 155 7.23 5.03 20.60
N TYR A 156 7.33 4.96 21.93
CA TYR A 156 6.95 3.80 22.75
C TYR A 156 5.91 4.17 23.80
N PHE A 157 5.15 3.18 24.28
CA PHE A 157 4.04 3.39 25.21
C PHE A 157 4.45 3.11 26.66
N THR A 158 4.70 4.16 27.43
CA THR A 158 5.20 4.07 28.81
C THR A 158 4.15 3.47 29.75
N GLY A 159 4.54 2.44 30.50
CA GLY A 159 3.68 1.84 31.53
C GLY A 159 2.49 1.04 30.98
N ALA A 160 2.56 0.59 29.72
CA ALA A 160 1.54 -0.32 29.19
C ALA A 160 1.52 -1.64 29.98
N ALA A 161 0.32 -2.10 30.34
CA ALA A 161 0.14 -3.40 30.98
C ALA A 161 0.50 -4.53 30.01
N ALA A 162 1.16 -5.59 30.51
CA ALA A 162 1.73 -6.64 29.67
C ALA A 162 0.69 -7.35 28.79
N ASP A 163 -0.55 -7.49 29.25
CA ASP A 163 -1.68 -8.08 28.51
C ASP A 163 -2.16 -7.23 27.33
N LYS A 164 -1.74 -5.95 27.28
CA LYS A 164 -2.07 -5.01 26.20
C LYS A 164 -0.92 -4.86 25.20
N VAL A 165 0.26 -5.38 25.49
CA VAL A 165 1.43 -5.19 24.62
C VAL A 165 1.36 -6.18 23.46
N ILE A 166 1.43 -5.65 22.23
CA ILE A 166 1.46 -6.43 20.99
C ILE A 166 2.91 -6.77 20.62
N CYS A 167 3.80 -5.79 20.74
CA CYS A 167 5.22 -5.96 20.50
C CYS A 167 6.05 -4.95 21.30
N VAL A 168 7.31 -5.27 21.55
CA VAL A 168 8.29 -4.40 22.22
C VAL A 168 9.49 -4.16 21.32
N TYR A 169 10.16 -3.02 21.47
CA TYR A 169 11.49 -2.81 20.87
C TYR A 169 12.50 -3.76 21.52
N GLN A 170 13.32 -4.45 20.72
CA GLN A 170 14.31 -5.40 21.25
C GLN A 170 15.40 -4.70 22.08
N ASP A 171 15.81 -3.49 21.68
CA ASP A 171 16.96 -2.80 22.27
C ASP A 171 16.70 -2.28 23.69
N ASN A 172 15.46 -1.87 23.97
CA ASN A 172 15.11 -1.21 25.24
C ASN A 172 13.90 -1.84 25.96
N ASN A 173 13.31 -2.89 25.38
CA ASN A 173 12.16 -3.63 25.90
C ASN A 173 10.91 -2.76 26.15
N GLN A 174 10.82 -1.58 25.54
CA GLN A 174 9.66 -0.69 25.65
C GLN A 174 8.56 -1.11 24.66
N PRO A 175 7.26 -0.97 25.01
CA PRO A 175 6.16 -1.31 24.11
C PRO A 175 6.19 -0.49 22.81
N ALA A 176 6.35 -1.17 21.68
CA ALA A 176 6.30 -0.60 20.34
C ALA A 176 4.89 -0.64 19.72
N GLY A 177 4.04 -1.53 20.24
CA GLY A 177 2.63 -1.65 19.86
C GLY A 177 1.76 -2.08 21.02
N VAL A 178 0.54 -1.52 21.12
CA VAL A 178 -0.42 -1.80 22.18
C VAL A 178 -1.85 -1.96 21.65
N LEU A 179 -2.63 -2.83 22.28
CA LEU A 179 -4.07 -2.99 22.08
C LEU A 179 -4.84 -2.54 23.32
N CYS A 180 -5.49 -1.39 23.21
CA CYS A 180 -6.27 -0.79 24.29
C CYS A 180 -7.75 -1.15 24.18
N HIS A 181 -8.34 -1.62 25.28
CA HIS A 181 -9.79 -1.74 25.41
C HIS A 181 -10.36 -0.39 25.84
N VAL A 182 -11.28 0.16 25.05
CA VAL A 182 -11.86 1.50 25.23
C VAL A 182 -13.37 1.35 25.34
N GLN A 183 -13.87 1.18 26.57
CA GLN A 183 -15.26 0.80 26.84
C GLN A 183 -15.67 -0.42 25.99
N LYS A 184 -16.59 -0.27 25.03
CA LYS A 184 -17.05 -1.38 24.18
C LYS A 184 -16.16 -1.64 22.97
N GLY A 185 -15.32 -0.69 22.57
CA GLY A 185 -14.45 -0.80 21.41
C GLY A 185 -12.98 -0.96 21.78
N ARG A 186 -12.13 -0.83 20.76
CA ARG A 186 -10.71 -1.16 20.84
C ARG A 186 -9.86 -0.19 20.04
N ALA A 187 -8.65 0.10 20.51
CA ALA A 187 -7.66 0.91 19.82
C ALA A 187 -6.33 0.17 19.75
N LEU A 188 -5.91 -0.18 18.53
CA LEU A 188 -4.62 -0.77 18.23
C LEU A 188 -3.65 0.34 17.80
N LEU A 189 -2.54 0.49 18.51
CA LEU A 189 -1.60 1.58 18.31
C LEU A 189 -0.20 1.01 18.08
N PHE A 190 0.50 1.51 17.06
CA PHE A 190 1.92 1.22 16.84
C PHE A 190 2.73 2.50 16.77
N GLY A 191 3.85 2.53 17.48
CA GLY A 191 4.87 3.56 17.30
C GLY A 191 5.74 3.29 16.06
N VAL A 192 5.93 2.02 15.71
CA VAL A 192 6.57 1.57 14.47
C VAL A 192 5.60 1.55 13.29
N HIS A 193 6.12 1.23 12.10
CA HIS A 193 5.38 1.24 10.84
C HIS A 193 5.31 -0.15 10.19
N PRO A 194 4.54 -1.11 10.74
CA PRO A 194 4.38 -2.44 10.17
C PRO A 194 3.61 -2.44 8.83
N GLU A 195 2.98 -1.31 8.47
CA GLU A 195 2.29 -1.11 7.20
C GLU A 195 3.24 -0.83 6.04
N TYR A 196 4.48 -0.40 6.28
CA TYR A 196 5.37 0.01 5.19
C TYR A 196 5.80 -1.18 4.34
N ASP A 197 5.75 -0.98 3.02
CA ASP A 197 6.36 -1.89 2.05
C ASP A 197 7.66 -1.28 1.58
N ILE A 198 8.78 -1.83 2.05
CA ILE A 198 10.10 -1.25 1.80
C ILE A 198 10.45 -1.13 0.31
N ARG A 199 9.81 -1.93 -0.55
CA ARG A 199 10.01 -1.89 -2.00
C ARG A 199 9.50 -0.58 -2.62
N ASP A 200 8.59 0.11 -1.93
CA ASP A 200 7.97 1.36 -2.38
C ASP A 200 8.45 2.59 -1.58
N VAL A 201 9.54 2.48 -0.82
CA VAL A 201 10.12 3.58 -0.02
C VAL A 201 11.38 4.12 -0.71
N ASP A 202 11.40 5.43 -0.97
CA ASP A 202 12.61 6.11 -1.46
C ASP A 202 13.57 6.42 -0.30
N LEU A 203 14.65 5.65 -0.19
CA LEU A 203 15.70 5.84 0.81
C LEU A 203 16.94 6.53 0.24
N SER A 204 16.86 7.21 -0.92
CA SER A 204 18.02 7.84 -1.57
C SER A 204 18.79 8.82 -0.69
N GLU A 205 18.10 9.49 0.25
CA GLU A 205 18.71 10.41 1.22
C GLU A 205 19.31 9.73 2.47
N ASN A 206 19.13 8.42 2.64
CA ASN A 206 19.56 7.68 3.82
C ASN A 206 20.89 6.94 3.55
N GLU A 207 21.91 7.22 4.36
CA GLU A 207 23.24 6.61 4.23
C GLU A 207 23.23 5.08 4.38
N ASN A 208 22.23 4.52 5.07
CA ASN A 208 22.07 3.10 5.33
C ASN A 208 21.02 2.42 4.42
N ALA A 209 20.63 3.06 3.32
CA ALA A 209 19.54 2.61 2.44
C ALA A 209 19.62 1.11 2.07
N GLN A 210 20.79 0.64 1.65
CA GLN A 210 20.97 -0.76 1.23
C GLN A 210 20.71 -1.75 2.37
N THR A 211 21.22 -1.46 3.56
CA THR A 211 21.04 -2.30 4.75
C THR A 211 19.59 -2.32 5.19
N ILE A 212 18.96 -1.14 5.28
CA ILE A 212 17.55 -1.00 5.64
C ILE A 212 16.66 -1.78 4.65
N SER A 213 16.86 -1.58 3.34
CA SER A 213 16.10 -2.28 2.31
C SER A 213 16.22 -3.79 2.41
N LYS A 214 17.43 -4.30 2.62
CA LYS A 214 17.69 -5.74 2.75
C LYS A 214 17.01 -6.35 3.97
N GLU A 215 17.16 -5.73 5.14
CA GLU A 215 16.61 -6.25 6.39
C GLU A 215 15.09 -6.25 6.40
N LEU A 216 14.48 -5.14 5.96
CA LEU A 216 13.03 -5.01 5.94
C LEU A 216 12.39 -5.88 4.86
N ALA A 217 13.04 -6.07 3.70
CA ALA A 217 12.54 -6.97 2.67
C ALA A 217 12.51 -8.42 3.18
N ALA A 218 13.52 -8.83 3.95
CA ALA A 218 13.58 -10.16 4.55
C ALA A 218 12.48 -10.37 5.62
N SER A 219 12.06 -9.30 6.31
CA SER A 219 11.06 -9.36 7.37
C SER A 219 9.64 -8.94 6.94
N LEU A 220 9.43 -8.66 5.65
CA LEU A 220 8.17 -8.09 5.15
C LEU A 220 6.98 -9.02 5.40
N SER A 221 7.13 -10.33 5.16
CA SER A 221 6.07 -11.32 5.43
C SER A 221 5.71 -11.39 6.91
N ASP A 222 6.70 -11.29 7.80
CA ASP A 222 6.50 -11.28 9.23
C ASP A 222 5.79 -9.99 9.70
N CYS A 223 6.13 -8.82 9.13
CA CYS A 223 5.41 -7.56 9.37
C CYS A 223 3.95 -7.63 8.90
N ARG A 224 3.70 -8.20 7.70
CA ARG A 224 2.35 -8.43 7.18
C ARG A 224 1.56 -9.36 8.09
N LYS A 225 2.19 -10.43 8.57
CA LYS A 225 1.59 -11.35 9.52
C LYS A 225 1.27 -10.68 10.86
N LEU A 226 2.18 -9.88 11.40
CA LEU A 226 1.95 -9.13 12.65
C LEU A 226 0.72 -8.22 12.52
N LEU A 227 0.62 -7.47 11.43
CA LEU A 227 -0.51 -6.56 11.21
C LEU A 227 -1.80 -7.34 10.96
N SER A 228 -1.75 -8.41 10.17
CA SER A 228 -2.85 -9.35 9.91
C SER A 228 -3.43 -9.92 11.21
N ASP A 229 -2.57 -10.50 12.06
CA ASP A 229 -2.96 -11.09 13.33
C ASP A 229 -3.52 -10.00 14.28
N SER A 230 -2.98 -8.78 14.24
CA SER A 230 -3.46 -7.66 15.07
C SER A 230 -4.82 -7.12 14.60
N LEU A 231 -5.08 -7.09 13.29
CA LEU A 231 -6.39 -6.74 12.73
C LEU A 231 -7.44 -7.81 13.06
N ALA A 232 -7.05 -9.09 13.06
CA ALA A 232 -7.92 -10.18 13.51
C ALA A 232 -8.28 -10.05 15.00
N GLN A 233 -7.34 -9.58 15.86
CA GLN A 233 -7.63 -9.27 17.27
C GLN A 233 -8.62 -8.12 17.46
N LEU A 234 -8.72 -7.19 16.49
CA LEU A 234 -9.78 -6.18 16.44
C LEU A 234 -11.13 -6.75 15.95
N GLY A 235 -11.17 -8.03 15.56
CA GLY A 235 -12.37 -8.69 15.05
C GLY A 235 -12.62 -8.45 13.55
N LEU A 236 -11.64 -7.95 12.81
CA LEU A 236 -11.76 -7.85 11.35
C LEU A 236 -11.62 -9.22 10.69
N LYS A 237 -12.32 -9.40 9.58
CA LYS A 237 -12.13 -10.53 8.66
C LYS A 237 -10.87 -10.29 7.84
N VAL A 238 -9.80 -10.97 8.23
CA VAL A 238 -8.52 -10.88 7.54
C VAL A 238 -8.39 -12.09 6.61
N GLY A 239 -7.91 -11.85 5.41
CA GLY A 239 -7.64 -12.86 4.41
C GLY A 239 -6.85 -12.17 3.32
N GLU A 240 -5.65 -12.68 3.02
CA GLU A 240 -4.88 -12.17 1.89
C GLU A 240 -5.80 -12.18 0.67
N SER A 241 -6.10 -11.00 0.12
CA SER A 241 -6.57 -11.00 -1.24
C SER A 241 -5.41 -11.52 -2.06
N ASP A 242 -5.65 -12.58 -2.81
CA ASP A 242 -5.06 -12.72 -4.13
C ASP A 242 -5.53 -11.53 -4.96
N LEU A 243 -5.04 -10.32 -4.65
CA LEU A 243 -5.12 -9.17 -5.53
C LEU A 243 -4.53 -9.68 -6.84
N PRO A 244 -5.33 -9.78 -7.92
CA PRO A 244 -4.87 -10.40 -9.13
C PRO A 244 -3.63 -9.62 -9.56
N ARG A 245 -2.49 -10.29 -9.65
CA ARG A 245 -1.27 -9.64 -10.12
C ARG A 245 -1.51 -9.21 -11.55
N LEU A 246 -1.10 -7.99 -11.88
CA LEU A 246 -1.12 -7.54 -13.27
C LEU A 246 -0.43 -8.57 -14.14
N THR A 247 -1.12 -9.02 -15.18
CA THR A 247 -0.58 -10.01 -16.11
C THR A 247 0.00 -9.31 -17.32
N PRO A 248 1.01 -9.91 -17.99
CA PRO A 248 1.50 -9.40 -19.24
C PRO A 248 0.38 -9.27 -20.28
N ILE A 249 0.49 -8.25 -21.12
CA ILE A 249 -0.32 -8.06 -22.31
C ILE A 249 0.39 -8.76 -23.47
N TYR A 250 -0.24 -9.80 -24.02
CA TYR A 250 0.26 -10.52 -25.18
C TYR A 250 -0.25 -9.88 -26.46
N LEU A 251 0.67 -9.43 -27.33
CA LEU A 251 0.36 -9.03 -28.69
C LEU A 251 0.41 -10.26 -29.60
N SER A 252 -0.71 -10.55 -30.24
CA SER A 252 -0.83 -11.58 -31.28
C SER A 252 -1.39 -10.97 -32.57
N ALA A 253 -1.10 -11.59 -33.71
CA ALA A 253 -1.64 -11.16 -35.00
C ALA A 253 -1.86 -12.33 -35.95
N VAL A 254 -2.71 -12.12 -36.97
CA VAL A 254 -2.98 -13.08 -38.05
C VAL A 254 -1.69 -13.43 -38.81
N LYS A 255 -0.80 -12.45 -38.96
CA LYS A 255 0.52 -12.63 -39.58
C LYS A 255 1.58 -11.90 -38.77
N ARG A 256 2.78 -12.46 -38.74
CA ARG A 256 3.91 -11.93 -37.98
C ARG A 256 4.32 -10.52 -38.42
N GLU A 257 4.20 -10.20 -39.70
CA GLU A 257 4.55 -8.86 -40.20
C GLU A 257 3.65 -7.77 -39.60
N VAL A 258 2.41 -8.13 -39.20
CA VAL A 258 1.48 -7.19 -38.56
C VAL A 258 1.90 -6.93 -37.11
N SER A 259 2.22 -7.99 -36.34
CA SER A 259 2.73 -7.82 -34.97
C SER A 259 4.07 -7.10 -34.95
N ASP A 260 4.97 -7.39 -35.90
CA ASP A 260 6.27 -6.73 -36.03
C ASP A 260 6.10 -5.23 -36.34
N ALA A 261 5.17 -4.87 -37.23
CA ALA A 261 4.87 -3.48 -37.55
C ALA A 261 4.27 -2.72 -36.34
N ILE A 262 3.37 -3.35 -35.59
CA ILE A 262 2.79 -2.76 -34.36
C ILE A 262 3.89 -2.54 -33.33
N LYS A 263 4.70 -3.57 -33.06
CA LYS A 263 5.85 -3.47 -32.15
C LYS A 263 6.80 -2.35 -32.56
N ALA A 264 7.16 -2.27 -33.83
CA ALA A 264 8.04 -1.22 -34.34
C ALA A 264 7.45 0.18 -34.16
N ASN A 265 6.13 0.34 -34.26
CA ASN A 265 5.49 1.63 -33.98
C ASN A 265 5.47 1.96 -32.48
N MET A 266 5.15 0.99 -31.61
CA MET A 266 5.21 1.19 -30.17
C MET A 266 6.62 1.57 -29.69
N LEU A 267 7.66 0.96 -30.27
CA LEU A 267 9.06 1.27 -29.96
C LEU A 267 9.53 2.65 -30.45
N LYS A 268 8.86 3.26 -31.43
CA LYS A 268 9.18 4.64 -31.85
C LYS A 268 8.73 5.69 -30.82
N GLU A 269 7.66 5.38 -30.09
CA GLU A 269 7.07 6.24 -29.06
C GLU A 269 7.60 5.91 -27.65
N ALA A 270 8.36 4.82 -27.52
CA ALA A 270 8.98 4.41 -26.26
C ALA A 270 10.28 5.16 -25.99
N ASP A 271 10.69 5.20 -24.72
CA ASP A 271 12.01 5.71 -24.33
C ASP A 271 13.14 4.70 -24.60
N ASP A 272 14.38 5.09 -24.28
CA ASP A 272 15.59 4.26 -24.50
C ASP A 272 15.56 2.92 -23.73
N GLN A 273 14.62 2.73 -22.80
CA GLN A 273 14.42 1.49 -22.05
C GLN A 273 13.27 0.65 -22.63
N ASN A 274 12.75 1.01 -23.80
CA ASN A 274 11.56 0.43 -24.43
C ASN A 274 10.30 0.58 -23.57
N ILE A 275 10.21 1.65 -22.76
CA ILE A 275 9.02 1.96 -21.99
C ILE A 275 8.16 2.98 -22.75
N LEU A 276 6.97 2.54 -23.12
CA LEU A 276 5.90 3.41 -23.61
C LEU A 276 5.12 3.95 -22.41
N LYS A 277 4.93 5.26 -22.33
CA LYS A 277 4.22 5.92 -21.22
C LYS A 277 2.90 6.49 -21.72
N ASP A 278 1.83 6.22 -21.00
CA ASP A 278 0.52 6.78 -21.28
C ASP A 278 0.05 7.65 -20.09
N SER A 279 -1.18 8.18 -20.19
CA SER A 279 -1.76 9.04 -19.16
C SER A 279 -1.91 8.38 -17.77
N ASN A 280 -2.03 7.05 -17.68
CA ASN A 280 -2.31 6.30 -16.43
C ASN A 280 -1.25 5.24 -16.06
N ASP A 281 -0.62 4.61 -17.06
CA ASP A 281 0.20 3.41 -16.97
C ASP A 281 1.55 3.55 -17.70
N GLN A 282 2.42 2.56 -17.50
CA GLN A 282 3.69 2.41 -18.23
C GLN A 282 3.76 1.01 -18.82
N PHE A 283 4.28 0.88 -20.05
CA PHE A 283 4.33 -0.39 -20.78
C PHE A 283 5.75 -0.70 -21.24
N LEU A 284 6.33 -1.76 -20.69
CA LEU A 284 7.62 -2.28 -21.12
C LEU A 284 7.42 -3.25 -22.30
N ILE A 285 7.97 -2.92 -23.46
CA ILE A 285 7.82 -3.71 -24.70
C ILE A 285 8.98 -4.71 -24.82
N GLN A 286 8.68 -6.01 -24.89
CA GLN A 286 9.71 -7.08 -24.91
C GLN A 286 9.33 -8.25 -25.82
N GLU A 287 10.36 -9.02 -26.20
CA GLU A 287 10.24 -10.37 -26.76
C GLU A 287 10.32 -11.41 -25.64
N GLU A 288 9.89 -12.64 -25.92
CA GLU A 288 9.76 -13.75 -24.96
C GLU A 288 11.09 -14.14 -24.25
N ASP A 289 12.26 -13.70 -24.74
CA ASP A 289 13.57 -14.25 -24.34
C ASP A 289 14.17 -13.74 -23.00
N ASN A 290 13.44 -13.03 -22.13
CA ASN A 290 13.95 -12.66 -20.80
C ASN A 290 12.81 -12.42 -19.78
N LEU A 291 12.03 -13.46 -19.47
CA LEU A 291 10.87 -13.32 -18.58
C LEU A 291 11.23 -12.91 -17.13
N GLU A 292 12.44 -13.16 -16.63
CA GLU A 292 12.69 -13.13 -15.18
C GLU A 292 13.48 -11.95 -14.57
N ASP A 293 14.15 -11.06 -15.32
CA ASP A 293 15.06 -10.08 -14.66
C ASP A 293 14.69 -8.58 -14.77
N SER A 294 13.73 -8.16 -15.61
CA SER A 294 13.56 -6.72 -15.89
C SER A 294 12.55 -5.94 -15.00
N ILE A 295 11.83 -6.57 -14.06
CA ILE A 295 10.73 -5.88 -13.33
C ILE A 295 11.20 -5.20 -12.02
N LYS A 296 12.38 -5.50 -11.50
CA LYS A 296 12.75 -5.10 -10.14
C LYS A 296 13.07 -3.61 -9.94
N THR A 297 13.12 -2.79 -10.99
CA THR A 297 13.78 -1.47 -10.89
C THR A 297 12.96 -0.27 -11.38
N LEU A 298 11.78 -0.45 -11.98
CA LEU A 298 11.10 0.64 -12.68
C LEU A 298 9.60 0.66 -12.37
N SER A 299 9.24 1.19 -11.20
CA SER A 299 8.01 1.97 -11.01
C SER A 299 7.82 2.41 -9.56
N ILE A 300 8.11 3.68 -9.29
CA ILE A 300 7.86 4.32 -7.99
C ILE A 300 6.45 4.95 -7.95
N ASP A 301 5.85 5.26 -9.12
CA ASP A 301 4.62 6.09 -9.22
C ASP A 301 3.45 5.54 -10.05
N LYS A 302 3.66 4.68 -11.05
CA LYS A 302 2.61 4.09 -11.92
C LYS A 302 2.81 2.59 -12.07
N PRO A 303 1.79 1.77 -12.32
CA PRO A 303 1.98 0.35 -12.57
C PRO A 303 2.66 0.11 -13.93
N LEU A 304 3.66 -0.79 -13.95
CA LEU A 304 4.35 -1.21 -15.17
C LEU A 304 3.74 -2.51 -15.71
N LEU A 305 3.15 -2.45 -16.90
CA LEU A 305 2.65 -3.60 -17.65
C LEU A 305 3.69 -4.06 -18.67
N LYS A 306 3.76 -5.36 -18.93
CA LYS A 306 4.65 -5.92 -19.98
C LYS A 306 3.84 -6.18 -21.23
N ILE A 307 4.26 -5.63 -22.38
CA ILE A 307 3.74 -6.04 -23.69
C ILE A 307 4.70 -7.09 -24.28
N ILE A 308 4.25 -8.33 -24.36
CA ILE A 308 5.00 -9.45 -24.93
C ILE A 308 4.54 -9.68 -26.37
N CYS A 309 5.46 -9.50 -27.31
CA CYS A 309 5.23 -9.83 -28.71
C CYS A 309 5.68 -11.28 -28.94
N THR A 310 4.75 -12.21 -29.17
CA THR A 310 5.07 -13.63 -29.43
C THR A 310 4.01 -14.33 -30.25
N ASP A 311 4.44 -15.30 -31.06
CA ASP A 311 3.55 -16.25 -31.75
C ASP A 311 2.92 -17.28 -30.79
N LYS A 312 3.43 -17.39 -29.55
CA LYS A 312 2.99 -18.34 -28.51
C LYS A 312 2.28 -17.63 -27.35
N ALA A 313 1.27 -16.81 -27.66
CA ALA A 313 0.54 -16.06 -26.64
C ALA A 313 -0.14 -17.00 -25.61
N HIS A 314 0.24 -16.86 -24.33
CA HIS A 314 -0.39 -17.58 -23.22
C HIS A 314 -1.77 -16.97 -22.94
N THR A 315 -2.81 -17.61 -23.49
CA THR A 315 -4.19 -17.09 -23.54
C THR A 315 -5.16 -18.11 -22.91
N PRO A 316 -5.11 -18.36 -21.59
CA PRO A 316 -5.78 -19.51 -20.98
C PRO A 316 -7.31 -19.44 -21.06
N PHE A 317 -7.88 -18.24 -21.17
CA PHE A 317 -9.32 -18.02 -21.31
C PHE A 317 -9.75 -17.64 -22.73
N PHE A 318 -8.82 -17.61 -23.70
CA PHE A 318 -9.13 -17.20 -25.06
C PHE A 318 -8.38 -18.05 -26.10
N ASN A 319 -9.11 -18.70 -27.02
CA ASN A 319 -8.48 -19.51 -28.06
C ASN A 319 -8.10 -18.66 -29.28
N THR A 320 -6.90 -18.09 -29.23
CA THR A 320 -6.34 -17.22 -30.29
C THR A 320 -6.32 -17.89 -31.66
N ARG A 321 -5.98 -19.18 -31.72
CA ARG A 321 -5.96 -19.94 -32.99
C ARG A 321 -7.36 -20.02 -33.61
N LYS A 322 -8.35 -20.44 -32.82
CA LYS A 322 -9.73 -20.56 -33.29
C LYS A 322 -10.30 -19.21 -33.73
N TYR A 323 -9.95 -18.13 -33.03
CA TYR A 323 -10.33 -16.77 -33.43
C TYR A 323 -9.83 -16.43 -34.83
N TYR A 324 -8.52 -16.54 -35.10
CA TYR A 324 -7.96 -16.20 -36.40
C TYR A 324 -8.40 -17.16 -37.51
N GLU A 325 -8.53 -18.46 -37.25
CA GLU A 325 -9.07 -19.43 -38.21
C GLU A 325 -10.50 -19.07 -38.62
N SER A 326 -11.37 -18.75 -37.64
CA SER A 326 -12.76 -18.36 -37.90
C SER A 326 -12.85 -17.02 -38.63
N LEU A 327 -11.99 -16.06 -38.27
CA LEU A 327 -11.92 -14.75 -38.90
C LEU A 327 -11.55 -14.87 -40.40
N LEU A 328 -10.51 -15.66 -40.70
CA LEU A 328 -10.06 -15.90 -42.07
C LEU A 328 -11.11 -16.69 -42.88
N GLN A 329 -11.72 -17.70 -42.27
CA GLN A 329 -12.79 -18.48 -42.93
C GLN A 329 -13.99 -17.60 -43.27
N ARG A 330 -14.39 -16.69 -42.39
CA ARG A 330 -15.50 -15.79 -42.69
C ARG A 330 -15.14 -14.83 -43.81
N ARG A 331 -13.93 -14.26 -43.80
CA ARG A 331 -13.49 -13.28 -44.79
C ARG A 331 -13.31 -13.87 -46.19
N SER A 332 -12.89 -15.12 -46.29
CA SER A 332 -12.78 -15.79 -47.60
C SER A 332 -14.12 -15.95 -48.32
N GLN A 333 -15.24 -15.86 -47.59
CA GLN A 333 -16.61 -15.89 -48.12
C GLN A 333 -17.14 -14.50 -48.50
N GLU A 334 -16.45 -13.43 -48.09
CA GLU A 334 -16.80 -12.07 -48.46
C GLU A 334 -16.29 -11.76 -49.88
N TRP A 335 -16.90 -10.78 -50.54
CA TRP A 335 -16.46 -10.34 -51.86
C TRP A 335 -14.96 -9.97 -51.82
N GLY A 336 -14.19 -10.27 -52.87
CA GLY A 336 -12.74 -10.00 -52.89
C GLY A 336 -11.90 -10.67 -51.79
N GLY A 337 -12.42 -11.70 -51.11
CA GLY A 337 -11.70 -12.44 -50.07
C GLY A 337 -11.47 -11.65 -48.77
N GLY A 338 -12.16 -10.52 -48.57
CA GLY A 338 -12.10 -9.73 -47.34
C GLY A 338 -10.72 -9.13 -47.03
N ALA A 339 -9.86 -8.98 -48.04
CA ALA A 339 -8.48 -8.48 -47.86
C ALA A 339 -8.39 -7.03 -47.36
N TRP A 340 -9.46 -6.23 -47.55
CA TRP A 340 -9.55 -4.84 -47.08
C TRP A 340 -9.89 -4.71 -45.58
N TYR A 341 -10.21 -5.80 -44.89
CA TYR A 341 -10.51 -5.75 -43.46
C TYR A 341 -9.21 -5.77 -42.64
N HIS A 342 -8.98 -4.68 -41.89
CA HIS A 342 -7.83 -4.55 -40.99
C HIS A 342 -8.20 -4.84 -39.52
N MET A 343 -9.44 -4.56 -39.12
CA MET A 343 -9.95 -4.80 -37.77
C MET A 343 -9.80 -6.28 -37.38
N GLY A 344 -9.22 -6.60 -36.23
CA GLY A 344 -9.04 -7.99 -35.78
C GLY A 344 -7.86 -8.73 -36.40
N ASN A 345 -7.02 -8.06 -37.21
CA ASN A 345 -5.75 -8.65 -37.66
C ASN A 345 -4.69 -8.75 -36.56
N ALA A 346 -4.89 -8.02 -35.47
CA ALA A 346 -4.08 -8.07 -34.26
C ALA A 346 -4.97 -7.98 -33.03
N MET A 347 -4.49 -8.52 -31.91
CA MET A 347 -5.17 -8.54 -30.64
C MET A 347 -4.15 -8.43 -29.50
N LEU A 348 -4.45 -7.56 -28.54
CA LEU A 348 -3.81 -7.52 -27.24
C LEU A 348 -4.67 -8.31 -26.25
N TYR A 349 -4.06 -9.24 -25.51
CA TYR A 349 -4.73 -10.04 -24.49
C TYR A 349 -4.00 -9.94 -23.15
N SER A 350 -4.74 -9.70 -22.07
CA SER A 350 -4.26 -9.81 -20.69
C SER A 350 -5.43 -10.21 -19.79
N GLU A 351 -5.16 -10.94 -18.72
CA GLU A 351 -6.17 -11.36 -17.75
C GLU A 351 -6.49 -10.26 -16.75
N VAL A 352 -5.45 -9.56 -16.31
CA VAL A 352 -5.51 -8.53 -15.29
C VAL A 352 -4.70 -7.32 -15.76
N ILE A 353 -5.41 -6.23 -16.01
CA ILE A 353 -4.84 -4.90 -16.24
C ILE A 353 -5.49 -3.88 -15.32
N THR A 354 -4.91 -2.70 -15.26
CA THR A 354 -5.38 -1.54 -14.48
C THR A 354 -6.76 -1.07 -14.90
N SER A 355 -7.00 -0.96 -16.22
CA SER A 355 -8.27 -0.53 -16.81
C SER A 355 -8.29 -0.86 -18.31
N THR A 356 -9.42 -1.32 -18.86
CA THR A 356 -9.58 -1.49 -20.32
C THR A 356 -10.01 -0.20 -21.02
N GLN A 357 -10.45 0.82 -20.28
CA GLN A 357 -10.95 2.08 -20.85
C GLN A 357 -9.85 3.09 -21.12
N THR A 358 -8.73 2.97 -20.39
CA THR A 358 -7.67 3.98 -20.36
C THR A 358 -6.31 3.42 -20.75
N VAL A 359 -6.28 2.18 -21.25
CA VAL A 359 -5.05 1.47 -21.62
C VAL A 359 -4.58 1.94 -22.98
N LEU A 360 -3.34 2.43 -23.07
CA LEU A 360 -2.74 2.98 -24.29
C LEU A 360 -3.45 4.25 -24.81
N ASP A 361 -3.90 5.10 -23.87
CA ASP A 361 -4.45 6.45 -24.11
C ASP A 361 -3.34 7.51 -24.22
#